data_AF-A0A7W3Y248-F1
#
_entry.id   AF-A0A7W3Y248-F1
#
_cell.length_a   1.000
_cell.length_b   1.000
_cell.length_c   1.000
_cell.angle_alpha   90.00
_cell.angle_beta   90.00
_cell.angle_gamma   90.00
#
_symmetry.space_group_name_H-M   'P 1'
#
loop_
_entity.id
_entity.type
_entity.pdbx_description
1 polymer ?
#
loop_
_entity_poly.entity_id
_entity_poly.type
_entity_poly.pdbx_seq_one_letter_code
_entity_poly.pdbx_strand_id
1 'polypeptide(L)'
;MTDSVRPAAPGSRDSDAGSRASSPTGRRTLLGGALGGLLASTAPPTARATSGPAGAGDRADPIDLLVLRTADHWAAGTFDGSRPTTGPAGDGVVPRENAGTARWTSPWLRPAVPADEIIVSWNADTPPGTGVRIEAEVRYSDTGRSPRYTLAEWALHDTDLDPRRASVAGQGDGTSRVLTDTIALDDPGGPVRMTGCRLRVAFLRAPGAAGAPTLRRLGVMASDIPRRETVPAVPPGPARGVELDVPGWSQYVHTGRHPEYAGGGEAWCSPASTQMVLAHHGHAPDPTDLADHDPDHDDPWICHAARHTYDHVYRGCGNWPFNTAYAAHHPGLAAVVTRLASLEPLEHLIAAGLPVITSQSFRAEELPGAGYNTPGHLLVVAGFTEDGDVVVRDPAGRGNADVRRVYPRRAFETVWLRTRRPLPGGGTGSGSGGVCYLIHPRLPDTAQRAALRRAGVR
;
A
#
# COMPACT_ATOMS: atom_id res chain seq x y z
N MET A 1 -47.15 -18.99 -45.69
CA MET A 1 -47.70 -20.29 -46.11
C MET A 1 -46.75 -21.34 -45.58
N THR A 2 -47.01 -21.80 -44.34
CA THR A 2 -47.61 -23.11 -44.02
C THR A 2 -46.55 -24.21 -44.12
N ASP A 3 -46.34 -25.09 -43.17
CA ASP A 3 -46.85 -25.28 -41.81
C ASP A 3 -46.00 -26.42 -41.21
N SER A 4 -46.00 -26.47 -39.88
CA SER A 4 -45.89 -27.60 -38.95
C SER A 4 -45.92 -29.04 -39.53
N VAL A 5 -45.30 -30.06 -38.90
CA VAL A 5 -45.93 -30.89 -37.86
C VAL A 5 -44.95 -32.00 -37.38
N ARG A 6 -44.87 -32.22 -36.06
CA ARG A 6 -44.36 -33.45 -35.38
C ARG A 6 -45.46 -34.53 -35.32
N PRO A 7 -45.14 -35.83 -35.20
CA PRO A 7 -45.37 -36.57 -33.93
C PRO A 7 -44.35 -37.74 -33.74
N ALA A 8 -44.24 -38.58 -32.70
CA ALA A 8 -44.71 -38.74 -31.32
C ALA A 8 -43.85 -39.88 -30.68
N ALA A 9 -43.79 -39.94 -29.35
CA ALA A 9 -43.15 -41.00 -28.54
C ALA A 9 -44.03 -42.28 -28.45
N PRO A 10 -43.59 -43.41 -27.82
CA PRO A 10 -43.79 -43.55 -26.35
C PRO A 10 -42.82 -44.49 -25.56
N GLY A 11 -42.74 -44.25 -24.23
CA GLY A 11 -42.60 -45.26 -23.13
C GLY A 11 -41.23 -45.95 -22.92
N SER A 12 -40.72 -46.24 -21.72
CA SER A 12 -41.31 -46.34 -20.38
C SER A 12 -40.25 -46.59 -19.28
N ARG A 13 -40.52 -46.06 -18.07
CA ARG A 13 -40.26 -46.58 -16.70
C ARG A 13 -38.87 -46.46 -16.03
N ASP A 14 -38.91 -45.63 -14.97
CA ASP A 14 -38.48 -45.83 -13.57
C ASP A 14 -37.07 -46.34 -13.25
N SER A 15 -36.26 -45.53 -12.55
CA SER A 15 -36.20 -45.55 -11.09
C SER A 15 -35.06 -44.67 -10.51
N ASP A 16 -35.39 -44.10 -9.36
CA ASP A 16 -34.57 -43.62 -8.25
C ASP A 16 -33.71 -42.34 -8.30
N ALA A 17 -34.16 -41.45 -7.41
CA ALA A 17 -33.55 -40.21 -6.96
C ALA A 17 -32.38 -40.47 -5.99
N GLY A 18 -31.31 -39.72 -6.18
CA GLY A 18 -30.22 -39.55 -5.22
C GLY A 18 -29.53 -38.22 -5.47
N SER A 19 -29.93 -37.20 -4.71
CA SER A 19 -29.44 -35.83 -4.79
C SER A 19 -27.94 -35.72 -4.48
N ARG A 20 -27.16 -35.15 -5.40
CA ARG A 20 -25.81 -34.63 -5.15
C ARG A 20 -25.76 -33.18 -5.59
N ALA A 21 -25.70 -32.27 -4.62
CA ALA A 21 -25.34 -30.89 -4.84
C ALA A 21 -23.82 -30.81 -5.07
N SER A 22 -23.41 -30.53 -6.30
CA SER A 22 -22.01 -30.31 -6.70
C SER A 22 -21.68 -28.81 -6.69
N SER A 23 -20.78 -28.40 -5.81
CA SER A 23 -20.08 -27.11 -5.88
C SER A 23 -18.98 -27.17 -6.95
N PRO A 24 -18.83 -26.19 -7.85
CA PRO A 24 -17.71 -26.16 -8.78
C PRO A 24 -16.52 -25.38 -8.18
N THR A 25 -15.51 -26.11 -7.71
CA THR A 25 -14.14 -25.61 -7.50
C THR A 25 -13.43 -25.44 -8.85
N GLY A 26 -13.17 -24.19 -9.25
CA GLY A 26 -12.30 -23.87 -10.38
C GLY A 26 -10.83 -23.86 -9.99
N ARG A 27 -10.11 -24.95 -10.28
CA ARG A 27 -8.64 -25.06 -10.18
C ARG A 27 -7.96 -24.16 -11.23
N ARG A 28 -6.95 -23.38 -10.82
CA ARG A 28 -5.93 -22.83 -11.73
C ARG A 28 -4.63 -23.60 -11.56
N THR A 29 -4.20 -24.18 -12.68
CA THR A 29 -3.02 -25.01 -12.88
C THR A 29 -1.74 -24.17 -12.81
N LEU A 30 -0.80 -24.57 -11.94
CA LEU A 30 0.60 -24.14 -11.99
C LEU A 30 1.40 -25.20 -12.75
N LEU A 31 2.05 -24.80 -13.84
CA LEU A 31 3.02 -25.62 -14.56
C LEU A 31 4.37 -25.51 -13.86
N GLY A 32 4.78 -26.61 -13.21
CA GLY A 32 6.13 -26.82 -12.72
C GLY A 32 7.04 -27.35 -13.83
N GLY A 33 8.24 -26.78 -13.93
CA GLY A 33 9.36 -27.33 -14.70
C GLY A 33 10.34 -28.00 -13.73
N ALA A 34 10.46 -29.32 -13.83
CA ALA A 34 11.39 -30.14 -13.08
C ALA A 34 12.71 -30.30 -13.84
N LEU A 35 13.83 -30.26 -13.14
CA LEU A 35 15.11 -30.85 -13.55
C LEU A 35 15.70 -31.57 -12.33
N GLY A 36 15.73 -32.90 -12.41
CA GLY A 36 16.37 -33.78 -11.43
C GLY A 36 17.80 -34.12 -11.81
N GLY A 37 18.61 -34.50 -10.82
CA GLY A 37 19.96 -35.02 -11.05
C GLY A 37 20.76 -35.29 -9.78
N LEU A 38 20.58 -36.51 -9.24
CA LEU A 38 21.52 -37.38 -8.52
C LEU A 38 22.20 -36.94 -7.19
N LEU A 39 21.94 -37.77 -6.18
CA LEU A 39 22.60 -37.87 -4.87
C LEU A 39 23.93 -38.64 -4.99
N ALA A 40 24.97 -38.12 -4.33
CA ALA A 40 26.10 -38.92 -3.85
C ALA A 40 26.47 -38.46 -2.44
N SER A 41 26.46 -39.41 -1.50
CA SER A 41 26.72 -39.22 -0.07
C SER A 41 28.21 -39.29 0.25
N THR A 42 28.75 -38.23 0.85
CA THR A 42 30.03 -38.26 1.59
C THR A 42 29.93 -37.47 2.90
N ALA A 43 30.54 -38.02 3.94
CA ALA A 43 30.48 -37.61 5.35
C ALA A 43 31.16 -36.23 5.61
N PRO A 44 30.89 -35.56 6.76
CA PRO A 44 31.10 -34.13 6.91
C PRO A 44 32.57 -33.77 7.21
N PRO A 45 33.12 -32.67 6.67
CA PRO A 45 34.30 -32.05 7.23
C PRO A 45 33.91 -31.12 8.39
N THR A 46 34.63 -31.32 9.49
CA THR A 46 34.77 -30.50 10.70
C THR A 46 34.40 -29.01 10.57
N ALA A 47 33.53 -28.55 11.47
CA ALA A 47 33.18 -27.15 11.65
C ALA A 47 34.44 -26.31 11.96
N ARG A 48 34.77 -25.40 11.05
CA ARG A 48 35.68 -24.29 11.33
C ARG A 48 34.85 -23.18 11.97
N ALA A 49 35.19 -22.82 13.20
CA ALA A 49 34.65 -21.64 13.87
C ALA A 49 34.97 -20.39 13.04
N THR A 50 33.96 -19.80 12.41
CA THR A 50 34.04 -18.49 11.77
C THR A 50 33.33 -17.48 12.67
N SER A 51 34.14 -16.63 13.32
CA SER A 51 33.88 -15.26 13.77
C SER A 51 32.42 -14.89 14.06
N GLY A 52 32.14 -14.59 15.33
CA GLY A 52 30.90 -13.98 15.81
C GLY A 52 30.53 -12.68 15.08
N PRO A 53 29.30 -12.18 15.27
CA PRO A 53 28.80 -11.03 14.53
C PRO A 53 29.69 -9.82 14.81
N ALA A 54 30.31 -9.31 13.76
CA ALA A 54 30.96 -8.00 13.75
C ALA A 54 29.96 -6.97 14.30
N GLY A 55 30.46 -6.11 15.19
CA GLY A 55 29.67 -5.18 15.96
C GLY A 55 28.75 -4.30 15.10
N ALA A 56 27.69 -3.82 15.75
CA ALA A 56 26.82 -2.76 15.28
C ALA A 56 27.62 -1.46 15.08
N GLY A 57 28.39 -1.40 14.00
CA GLY A 57 28.99 -0.19 13.48
C GLY A 57 27.94 0.56 12.66
N ASP A 58 27.56 1.74 13.15
CA ASP A 58 27.05 2.93 12.45
C ASP A 58 26.62 2.73 10.98
N ARG A 59 25.65 1.85 10.74
CA ARG A 59 25.07 1.69 9.42
C ARG A 59 24.08 2.82 9.26
N ALA A 60 24.32 3.71 8.30
CA ALA A 60 23.36 4.73 7.90
C ALA A 60 21.96 4.10 7.80
N ASP A 61 20.94 4.81 8.30
CA ASP A 61 19.55 4.38 8.27
C ASP A 61 19.22 3.86 6.85
N PRO A 62 18.77 2.60 6.67
CA PRO A 62 18.55 2.03 5.35
C PRO A 62 17.27 2.58 4.68
N ILE A 63 16.65 3.60 5.25
CA ILE A 63 15.41 4.23 4.79
C ILE A 63 15.61 5.75 4.79
N ASP A 64 15.17 6.41 3.72
CA ASP A 64 15.00 7.85 3.68
C ASP A 64 13.64 8.22 3.09
N LEU A 65 13.05 9.29 3.59
CA LEU A 65 11.78 9.83 3.10
C LEU A 65 11.93 11.31 2.80
N LEU A 66 11.97 11.66 1.51
CA LEU A 66 11.96 13.04 1.07
C LEU A 66 10.52 13.53 0.92
N VAL A 67 10.18 14.65 1.56
CA VAL A 67 8.85 15.24 1.50
C VAL A 67 8.91 16.64 0.88
N LEU A 68 8.21 16.84 -0.23
CA LEU A 68 8.01 18.15 -0.86
C LEU A 68 6.62 18.66 -0.50
N ARG A 69 6.54 19.86 0.07
CA ARG A 69 5.31 20.43 0.68
C ARG A 69 5.35 21.93 0.98
N THR A 70 6.49 22.60 0.78
CA THR A 70 6.68 24.02 1.11
C THR A 70 6.89 24.82 -0.17
N ALA A 71 6.68 26.13 -0.10
CA ALA A 71 6.94 27.05 -1.21
C ALA A 71 8.33 26.85 -1.83
N ASP A 72 9.38 26.71 -1.00
CA ASP A 72 10.75 26.49 -1.47
C ASP A 72 10.90 25.16 -2.22
N HIS A 73 10.27 24.09 -1.73
CA HIS A 73 10.26 22.80 -2.42
C HIS A 73 9.61 22.89 -3.80
N TRP A 74 8.51 23.63 -3.93
CA TRP A 74 7.82 23.83 -5.21
C TRP A 74 8.58 24.74 -6.16
N ALA A 75 9.14 25.83 -5.64
CA ALA A 75 9.91 26.82 -6.39
C ALA A 75 11.21 26.25 -7.00
N ALA A 76 11.79 25.23 -6.37
CA ALA A 76 12.95 24.52 -6.90
C ALA A 76 12.65 23.68 -8.16
N GLY A 77 11.38 23.43 -8.46
CA GLY A 77 10.95 22.71 -9.66
C GLY A 77 10.78 23.59 -10.89
N THR A 78 10.59 22.96 -12.04
CA THR A 78 10.27 23.63 -13.31
C THR A 78 8.77 23.57 -13.57
N PHE A 79 8.18 24.73 -13.88
CA PHE A 79 6.76 24.88 -14.20
C PHE A 79 6.57 24.98 -15.72
N ASP A 80 5.73 24.12 -16.29
CA ASP A 80 5.31 24.16 -17.69
C ASP A 80 3.78 24.21 -17.71
N GLY A 81 3.19 25.37 -18.06
CA GLY A 81 1.74 25.57 -17.96
C GLY A 81 1.14 25.40 -16.55
N SER A 82 1.98 25.32 -15.52
CA SER A 82 1.60 25.29 -14.10
C SER A 82 2.18 26.49 -13.35
N ARG A 83 1.79 26.67 -12.08
CA ARG A 83 2.28 27.73 -11.21
C ARG A 83 2.21 27.30 -9.74
N PRO A 84 3.05 27.88 -8.86
CA PRO A 84 2.86 27.70 -7.43
C PRO A 84 1.52 28.30 -6.98
N THR A 85 1.00 27.77 -5.87
CA THR A 85 -0.14 28.30 -5.16
C THR A 85 0.12 28.28 -3.65
N THR A 86 -0.45 29.23 -2.93
CA THR A 86 -0.46 29.29 -1.47
C THR A 86 -1.90 29.50 -1.02
N GLY A 87 -2.25 29.00 0.16
CA GLY A 87 -3.62 29.17 0.69
C GLY A 87 -3.84 28.43 2.00
N PRO A 88 -5.08 28.42 2.53
CA PRO A 88 -5.40 27.77 3.80
C PRO A 88 -5.06 26.28 3.83
N ALA A 89 -5.15 25.61 2.68
CA ALA A 89 -4.74 24.21 2.51
C ALA A 89 -3.21 24.01 2.35
N GLY A 90 -2.40 25.07 2.45
CA GLY A 90 -0.94 25.05 2.36
C GLY A 90 -0.37 25.40 0.98
N ASP A 91 0.94 25.32 0.86
CA ASP A 91 1.65 25.55 -0.41
C ASP A 91 1.45 24.38 -1.37
N GLY A 92 1.45 24.67 -2.68
CA GLY A 92 1.23 23.65 -3.68
C GLY A 92 1.50 24.12 -5.11
N VAL A 93 1.02 23.33 -6.05
CA VAL A 93 1.11 23.60 -7.49
C VAL A 93 -0.24 23.37 -8.15
N VAL A 94 -0.62 24.30 -9.04
CA VAL A 94 -1.87 24.25 -9.82
C VAL A 94 -1.58 24.48 -11.30
N PRO A 95 -2.44 24.01 -12.22
CA PRO A 95 -2.38 24.43 -13.62
C PRO A 95 -2.65 25.94 -13.75
N ARG A 96 -2.06 26.58 -14.75
CA ARG A 96 -2.44 27.93 -15.16
C ARG A 96 -3.77 27.88 -15.92
N GLU A 97 -4.54 28.94 -15.80
CA GLU A 97 -5.76 29.10 -16.61
C GLU A 97 -5.41 29.06 -18.10
N ASN A 98 -6.24 28.38 -18.89
CA ASN A 98 -6.10 28.22 -20.33
C ASN A 98 -4.78 27.58 -20.82
N ALA A 99 -4.02 26.91 -19.95
CA ALA A 99 -2.87 26.13 -20.38
C ALA A 99 -3.35 24.88 -21.14
N GLY A 100 -2.87 24.69 -22.38
CA GLY A 100 -3.14 23.47 -23.16
C GLY A 100 -2.54 22.21 -22.53
N THR A 101 -1.39 22.35 -21.88
CA THR A 101 -0.77 21.32 -21.03
C THR A 101 -0.25 21.96 -19.76
N ALA A 102 -0.38 21.27 -18.62
CA ALA A 102 0.15 21.74 -17.34
C ALA A 102 0.93 20.63 -16.64
N ARG A 103 2.19 20.91 -16.29
CA ARG A 103 3.13 19.99 -15.66
C ARG A 103 4.01 20.72 -14.66
N TRP A 104 4.43 20.01 -13.62
CA TRP A 104 5.50 20.42 -12.74
C TRP A 104 6.55 19.31 -12.66
N THR A 105 7.82 19.66 -12.76
CA THR A 105 8.95 18.71 -12.71
C THR A 105 9.87 19.08 -11.56
N SER A 106 10.15 18.15 -10.66
CA SER A 106 11.08 18.37 -9.55
C SER A 106 12.52 18.52 -10.06
N PRO A 107 13.43 19.13 -9.28
CA PRO A 107 14.85 18.87 -9.47
C PRO A 107 15.16 17.39 -9.23
N TRP A 108 16.40 16.96 -9.51
CA TRP A 108 16.86 15.64 -9.08
C TRP A 108 16.93 15.59 -7.55
N LEU A 109 15.97 14.90 -6.94
CA LEU A 109 15.95 14.56 -5.54
C LEU A 109 17.03 13.53 -5.26
N ARG A 110 17.74 13.69 -4.14
CA ARG A 110 18.84 12.82 -3.74
C ARG A 110 18.51 12.23 -2.38
N PRO A 111 17.93 11.02 -2.34
CA PRO A 111 17.75 10.32 -1.08
C PRO A 111 19.11 10.12 -0.41
N ALA A 112 19.14 10.18 0.92
CA ALA A 112 20.34 9.90 1.71
C ALA A 112 20.79 8.44 1.57
N VAL A 113 19.86 7.56 1.17
CA VAL A 113 20.09 6.13 0.98
C VAL A 113 20.22 5.80 -0.51
N PRO A 114 21.31 5.12 -0.93
CA PRO A 114 21.38 4.49 -2.24
C PRO A 114 20.43 3.28 -2.26
N ALA A 115 19.28 3.42 -2.91
CA ALA A 115 18.14 2.52 -2.73
C ALA A 115 18.07 1.36 -3.72
N ASP A 116 17.45 0.25 -3.31
CA ASP A 116 16.98 -0.83 -4.18
C ASP A 116 15.47 -0.76 -4.46
N GLU A 117 14.71 -0.05 -3.62
CA GLU A 117 13.28 0.24 -3.78
C GLU A 117 12.99 1.74 -3.59
N ILE A 118 12.14 2.30 -4.44
CA ILE A 118 11.56 3.65 -4.29
C ILE A 118 10.03 3.57 -4.41
N ILE A 119 9.33 4.19 -3.46
CA ILE A 119 7.86 4.36 -3.49
C ILE A 119 7.54 5.85 -3.49
N VAL A 120 6.71 6.27 -4.43
CA VAL A 120 6.23 7.64 -4.54
C VAL A 120 4.78 7.73 -4.06
N SER A 121 4.51 8.64 -3.14
CA SER A 121 3.16 8.97 -2.69
C SER A 121 2.86 10.45 -2.90
N TRP A 122 1.60 10.82 -3.02
CA TRP A 122 1.17 12.19 -3.31
C TRP A 122 -0.07 12.56 -2.52
N ASN A 123 -0.24 13.85 -2.27
CA ASN A 123 -1.51 14.41 -1.78
C ASN A 123 -1.94 15.45 -2.80
N ALA A 124 -3.08 15.22 -3.43
CA ALA A 124 -3.63 16.09 -4.44
C ALA A 124 -5.15 16.22 -4.29
N ASP A 125 -5.64 17.44 -4.39
CA ASP A 125 -7.07 17.72 -4.50
C ASP A 125 -7.44 17.57 -5.97
N THR A 126 -8.32 16.63 -6.32
CA THR A 126 -8.77 16.40 -7.70
C THR A 126 -10.29 16.55 -7.76
N PRO A 127 -10.82 17.77 -7.96
CA PRO A 127 -12.24 17.98 -8.19
C PRO A 127 -12.78 17.13 -9.37
N PRO A 128 -14.11 16.93 -9.46
CA PRO A 128 -14.70 16.13 -10.54
C PRO A 128 -14.20 16.52 -11.93
N GLY A 129 -13.94 15.52 -12.76
CA GLY A 129 -13.38 15.68 -14.11
C GLY A 129 -11.89 16.08 -14.14
N THR A 130 -11.15 15.97 -13.03
CA THR A 130 -9.73 16.31 -12.97
C THR A 130 -8.89 15.20 -12.35
N GLY A 131 -7.58 15.26 -12.57
CA GLY A 131 -6.65 14.34 -11.93
C GLY A 131 -5.20 14.74 -12.11
N VAL A 132 -4.30 13.84 -11.75
CA VAL A 132 -2.85 13.99 -11.93
C VAL A 132 -2.23 12.71 -12.47
N ARG A 133 -1.28 12.85 -13.37
CA ARG A 133 -0.37 11.77 -13.76
C ARG A 133 0.93 11.91 -12.97
N ILE A 134 1.33 10.86 -12.27
CA ILE A 134 2.59 10.81 -11.51
C ILE A 134 3.61 10.01 -12.31
N GLU A 135 4.73 10.65 -12.62
CA GLU A 135 5.82 10.04 -13.37
C GLU A 135 7.14 10.20 -12.61
N ALA A 136 8.04 9.23 -12.77
CA ALA A 136 9.35 9.23 -12.13
C ALA A 136 10.47 8.77 -13.07
N GLU A 137 11.64 9.35 -12.89
CA GLU A 137 12.90 8.88 -13.46
C GLU A 137 13.87 8.61 -12.31
N VAL A 138 14.65 7.53 -12.38
CA VAL A 138 15.67 7.21 -11.39
C VAL A 138 17.07 7.35 -12.00
N ARG A 139 18.02 7.78 -11.17
CA ARG A 139 19.44 7.82 -11.52
C ARG A 139 20.16 6.68 -10.82
N TYR A 140 20.91 5.90 -11.56
CA TYR A 140 21.69 4.79 -11.05
C TYR A 140 23.08 5.23 -10.58
N SER A 141 23.73 4.41 -9.75
CA SER A 141 25.09 4.64 -9.23
C SER A 141 26.17 4.52 -10.31
N ASP A 142 25.90 3.82 -11.41
CA ASP A 142 26.81 3.57 -12.54
C ASP A 142 26.68 4.60 -13.67
N THR A 143 26.15 5.79 -13.35
CA THR A 143 25.86 6.93 -14.26
C THR A 143 24.66 6.76 -15.19
N GLY A 144 24.06 5.57 -15.27
CA GLY A 144 22.84 5.31 -16.00
C GLY A 144 21.61 6.02 -15.42
N ARG A 145 20.52 6.05 -16.20
CA ARG A 145 19.21 6.55 -15.76
C ARG A 145 18.13 5.69 -16.37
N SER A 146 17.02 5.54 -15.64
CA SER A 146 15.85 4.88 -16.18
C SER A 146 15.18 5.71 -17.27
N PRO A 147 14.34 5.10 -18.13
CA PRO A 147 13.29 5.84 -18.81
C PRO A 147 12.36 6.49 -17.79
N ARG A 148 11.47 7.36 -18.28
CA ARG A 148 10.39 7.90 -17.45
C ARG A 148 9.32 6.83 -17.28
N TYR A 149 9.10 6.42 -16.03
CA TYR A 149 8.02 5.56 -15.63
C TYR A 149 6.77 6.37 -15.28
N THR A 150 5.60 5.91 -15.71
CA THR A 150 4.30 6.40 -15.23
C THR A 150 3.88 5.54 -14.04
N LEU A 151 3.89 6.11 -12.84
CA LEU A 151 3.53 5.39 -11.62
C LEU A 151 2.02 5.32 -11.42
N ALA A 152 1.30 6.38 -11.82
CA ALA A 152 -0.14 6.45 -11.67
C ALA A 152 -0.79 7.46 -12.61
N GLU A 153 -1.98 7.12 -13.08
CA GLU A 153 -3.07 8.06 -13.38
C GLU A 153 -3.97 8.12 -12.15
N TRP A 154 -4.09 9.30 -11.51
CA TRP A 154 -4.86 9.48 -10.29
C TRP A 154 -6.00 10.48 -10.47
N ALA A 155 -7.21 10.06 -10.12
CA ALA A 155 -8.35 10.91 -9.85
C ALA A 155 -9.12 10.33 -8.67
N LEU A 156 -9.78 11.19 -7.88
CA LEU A 156 -10.56 10.75 -6.72
C LEU A 156 -11.70 9.82 -7.13
N HIS A 157 -12.54 10.23 -8.07
CA HIS A 157 -13.58 9.35 -8.61
C HIS A 157 -13.02 8.57 -9.80
N ASP A 158 -13.31 7.27 -9.83
CA ASP A 158 -12.81 6.36 -10.87
C ASP A 158 -13.39 6.66 -12.26
N THR A 159 -14.45 7.47 -12.35
CA THR A 159 -15.09 7.89 -13.60
C THR A 159 -14.73 9.32 -14.05
N ASP A 160 -13.90 10.04 -13.30
CA ASP A 160 -13.56 11.44 -13.60
C ASP A 160 -12.71 11.60 -14.87
N LEU A 161 -11.93 10.58 -15.23
CA LEU A 161 -11.01 10.60 -16.36
C LEU A 161 -11.14 9.35 -17.23
N ASP A 162 -10.78 9.50 -18.50
CA ASP A 162 -10.54 8.41 -19.44
C ASP A 162 -9.10 8.52 -19.98
N PRO A 163 -8.21 7.55 -19.70
CA PRO A 163 -8.43 6.33 -18.93
C PRO A 163 -8.71 6.59 -17.43
N ARG A 164 -9.41 5.63 -16.80
CA ARG A 164 -9.72 5.65 -15.37
C ARG A 164 -8.45 5.54 -14.51
N ARG A 165 -8.58 5.91 -13.22
CA ARG A 165 -7.51 5.80 -12.22
C ARG A 165 -6.84 4.42 -12.24
N ALA A 166 -5.53 4.36 -12.45
CA ALA A 166 -4.79 3.11 -12.54
C ALA A 166 -3.28 3.28 -12.37
N SER A 167 -2.60 2.22 -11.91
CA SER A 167 -1.17 2.03 -12.16
C SER A 167 -0.91 1.66 -13.61
N VAL A 168 0.37 1.56 -14.02
CA VAL A 168 0.76 1.15 -15.37
C VAL A 168 1.69 -0.05 -15.29
N ALA A 169 1.28 -1.17 -15.88
CA ALA A 169 2.01 -2.43 -15.85
C ALA A 169 3.11 -2.53 -16.93
N GLY A 170 4.07 -3.43 -16.70
CA GLY A 170 5.03 -3.86 -17.73
C GLY A 170 6.18 -2.89 -18.02
N GLN A 171 6.43 -1.93 -17.12
CA GLN A 171 7.49 -0.94 -17.28
C GLN A 171 8.80 -1.44 -16.69
N GLY A 172 9.89 -1.38 -17.46
CA GLY A 172 11.24 -1.69 -16.99
C GLY A 172 12.30 -1.40 -18.05
N ASP A 173 13.57 -1.41 -17.64
CA ASP A 173 14.72 -1.12 -18.52
C ASP A 173 15.85 -2.15 -18.42
N GLY A 174 15.63 -3.25 -17.71
CA GLY A 174 16.63 -4.29 -17.43
C GLY A 174 17.57 -3.98 -16.26
N THR A 175 17.46 -2.80 -15.64
CA THR A 175 18.12 -2.42 -14.39
C THR A 175 17.11 -2.25 -13.26
N SER A 176 15.99 -1.58 -13.56
CA SER A 176 14.84 -1.47 -12.69
C SER A 176 13.53 -1.68 -13.43
N ARG A 177 12.49 -1.94 -12.66
CA ARG A 177 11.11 -2.09 -13.11
C ARG A 177 10.15 -1.42 -12.15
N VAL A 178 8.97 -1.09 -12.66
CA VAL A 178 7.84 -0.71 -11.81
C VAL A 178 7.06 -1.98 -11.50
N LEU A 179 6.85 -2.25 -10.21
CA LEU A 179 5.86 -3.20 -9.73
C LEU A 179 4.46 -2.56 -9.86
N THR A 180 3.60 -2.67 -8.86
CA THR A 180 2.33 -1.92 -8.86
C THR A 180 2.56 -0.44 -8.48
N ASP A 181 3.27 -0.21 -7.37
CA ASP A 181 3.48 1.12 -6.77
C ASP A 181 4.94 1.40 -6.38
N THR A 182 5.83 0.45 -6.66
CA THR A 182 7.23 0.46 -6.25
C THR A 182 8.13 0.37 -7.47
N ILE A 183 9.10 1.29 -7.59
CA ILE A 183 10.23 1.14 -8.52
C ILE A 183 11.26 0.28 -7.79
N ALA A 184 11.58 -0.88 -8.34
CA ALA A 184 12.51 -1.84 -7.74
C ALA A 184 13.63 -2.19 -8.72
N LEU A 185 14.84 -2.39 -8.20
CA LEU A 185 15.93 -2.96 -8.99
C LEU A 185 15.63 -4.42 -9.35
N ASP A 186 16.04 -4.80 -10.56
CA ASP A 186 15.91 -6.18 -11.05
C ASP A 186 16.82 -7.15 -10.28
N ASP A 187 18.01 -6.68 -9.89
CA ASP A 187 18.93 -7.40 -8.99
C ASP A 187 19.25 -6.57 -7.73
N PRO A 188 18.45 -6.69 -6.66
CA PRO A 188 18.72 -5.97 -5.41
C PRO A 188 20.00 -6.44 -4.69
N GLY A 189 20.55 -7.60 -5.09
CA GLY A 189 21.82 -8.13 -4.55
C GLY A 189 23.05 -7.65 -5.32
N GLY A 190 22.83 -7.02 -6.48
CA GLY A 190 23.87 -6.50 -7.35
C GLY A 190 24.47 -5.18 -6.84
N PRO A 191 25.48 -4.64 -7.55
CA PRO A 191 26.19 -3.42 -7.13
C PRO A 191 25.46 -2.11 -7.47
N VAL A 192 24.49 -2.15 -8.39
CA VAL A 192 23.76 -0.95 -8.83
C VAL A 192 22.80 -0.51 -7.73
N ARG A 193 22.68 0.81 -7.53
CA ARG A 193 21.71 1.44 -6.63
C ARG A 193 21.06 2.66 -7.26
N MET A 194 19.83 2.96 -6.86
CA MET A 194 19.14 4.20 -7.22
C MET A 194 19.60 5.33 -6.29
N THR A 195 20.27 6.32 -6.84
CA THR A 195 20.92 7.44 -6.11
C THR A 195 20.26 8.79 -6.34
N GLY A 196 19.16 8.80 -7.10
CA GLY A 196 18.37 10.00 -7.31
C GLY A 196 17.04 9.68 -7.96
N CYS A 197 16.07 10.52 -7.71
CA CYS A 197 14.72 10.45 -8.27
C CYS A 197 14.32 11.81 -8.81
N ARG A 198 13.71 11.87 -9.98
CA ARG A 198 13.08 13.08 -10.52
C ARG A 198 11.63 12.78 -10.79
N LEU A 199 10.75 13.58 -10.19
CA LEU A 199 9.31 13.46 -10.36
C LEU A 199 8.81 14.44 -11.41
N ARG A 200 7.81 14.01 -12.18
CA ARG A 200 6.99 14.89 -13.00
C ARG A 200 5.53 14.62 -12.71
N VAL A 201 4.78 15.69 -12.45
CA VAL A 201 3.35 15.65 -12.23
C VAL A 201 2.68 16.37 -13.39
N ALA A 202 1.87 15.66 -14.18
CA ALA A 202 1.00 16.30 -15.17
C ALA A 202 -0.39 16.51 -14.56
N PHE A 203 -0.96 17.69 -14.75
CA PHE A 203 -2.31 18.01 -14.31
C PHE A 203 -3.29 17.68 -15.44
N LEU A 204 -4.26 16.82 -15.14
CA LEU A 204 -5.22 16.28 -16.09
C LEU A 204 -6.57 16.96 -15.89
N ARG A 205 -7.26 17.22 -17.00
CA ARG A 205 -8.59 17.82 -17.00
C ARG A 205 -9.40 17.26 -18.16
N ALA A 206 -10.54 16.67 -17.87
CA ALA A 206 -11.51 16.28 -18.88
C ALA A 206 -12.13 17.52 -19.56
N PRO A 207 -12.50 17.44 -20.84
CA PRO A 207 -13.21 18.52 -21.52
C PRO A 207 -14.44 18.99 -20.73
N GLY A 208 -14.55 20.30 -20.50
CA GLY A 208 -15.68 20.89 -19.77
C GLY A 208 -15.61 20.84 -18.24
N ALA A 209 -14.57 20.24 -17.65
CA ALA A 209 -14.43 20.22 -16.19
C ALA A 209 -14.23 21.64 -15.62
N ALA A 210 -15.03 21.99 -14.62
CA ALA A 210 -15.04 23.32 -14.00
C ALA A 210 -13.88 23.54 -12.99
N GLY A 211 -13.40 22.46 -12.37
CA GLY A 211 -12.36 22.50 -11.35
C GLY A 211 -10.93 22.47 -11.88
N ALA A 212 -9.96 22.66 -10.98
CA ALA A 212 -8.54 22.47 -11.24
C ALA A 212 -7.92 21.52 -10.20
N PRO A 213 -7.12 20.53 -10.62
CA PRO A 213 -6.39 19.71 -9.68
C PRO A 213 -5.31 20.54 -8.97
N THR A 214 -5.09 20.27 -7.69
CA THR A 214 -4.05 20.94 -6.89
C THR A 214 -3.13 19.91 -6.26
N LEU A 215 -1.83 20.01 -6.51
CA LEU A 215 -0.82 19.20 -5.84
C LEU A 215 -0.38 19.88 -4.54
N ARG A 216 -0.38 19.14 -3.42
CA ARG A 216 -0.06 19.68 -2.06
C ARG A 216 1.14 19.03 -1.41
N ARG A 217 1.42 17.77 -1.74
CA ARG A 217 2.56 17.03 -1.18
C ARG A 217 3.04 15.96 -2.15
N LEU A 218 4.35 15.73 -2.17
CA LEU A 218 4.97 14.54 -2.72
C LEU A 218 5.87 13.90 -1.66
N GLY A 219 5.83 12.58 -1.55
CA GLY A 219 6.73 11.77 -0.75
C GLY A 219 7.53 10.83 -1.63
N VAL A 220 8.84 10.74 -1.43
CA VAL A 220 9.72 9.75 -2.06
C VAL A 220 10.39 8.94 -0.96
N MET A 221 9.84 7.76 -0.67
CA MET A 221 10.48 6.78 0.20
C MET A 221 11.51 6.03 -0.63
N ALA A 222 12.75 5.99 -0.16
CA ALA A 222 13.84 5.25 -0.76
C ALA A 222 14.43 4.32 0.31
N SER A 223 14.68 3.05 -0.02
CA SER A 223 15.25 2.11 0.94
C SER A 223 16.21 1.10 0.32
N ASP A 224 17.11 0.55 1.15
CA ASP A 224 18.00 -0.59 0.86
C ASP A 224 17.98 -1.53 2.06
N ILE A 225 16.85 -2.21 2.27
CA ILE A 225 16.66 -3.05 3.46
C ILE A 225 17.41 -4.37 3.28
N PRO A 226 18.23 -4.80 4.27
CA PRO A 226 18.90 -6.07 4.20
C PRO A 226 17.93 -7.24 3.97
N ARG A 227 18.33 -8.15 3.09
CA ARG A 227 17.70 -9.46 2.91
C ARG A 227 17.74 -10.21 4.24
N ARG A 228 16.58 -10.43 4.86
CA ARG A 228 16.49 -11.02 6.20
C ARG A 228 15.16 -11.74 6.40
N GLU A 229 15.21 -12.85 7.13
CA GLU A 229 14.04 -13.63 7.55
C GLU A 229 13.62 -13.32 8.99
N THR A 230 14.55 -12.79 9.79
CA THR A 230 14.35 -12.32 11.15
C THR A 230 14.95 -10.93 11.33
N VAL A 231 14.59 -10.26 12.42
CA VAL A 231 15.06 -8.90 12.73
C VAL A 231 15.56 -8.82 14.17
N PRO A 232 16.42 -7.86 14.53
CA PRO A 232 16.74 -7.60 15.93
C PRO A 232 15.47 -7.30 16.73
N ALA A 233 15.38 -7.80 17.95
CA ALA A 233 14.25 -7.52 18.82
C ALA A 233 14.43 -6.15 19.48
N VAL A 234 13.37 -5.35 19.53
CA VAL A 234 13.33 -4.15 20.38
C VAL A 234 12.45 -4.36 21.61
N PRO A 235 12.90 -3.94 22.82
CA PRO A 235 12.07 -4.01 24.01
C PRO A 235 10.84 -3.09 23.89
N PRO A 236 9.77 -3.30 24.68
CA PRO A 236 8.65 -2.37 24.76
C PRO A 236 9.09 -0.96 25.13
N GLY A 237 8.51 0.04 24.48
CA GLY A 237 8.87 1.45 24.63
C GLY A 237 7.69 2.32 25.06
N PRO A 238 7.59 3.57 24.57
CA PRO A 238 6.75 4.61 25.15
C PRO A 238 5.24 4.39 25.01
N ALA A 239 4.80 3.50 24.13
CA ALA A 239 3.38 3.18 23.94
C ALA A 239 2.90 1.98 24.76
N ARG A 240 3.70 1.46 25.70
CA ARG A 240 3.27 0.40 26.62
C ARG A 240 1.98 0.82 27.34
N GLY A 241 0.97 -0.05 27.30
CA GLY A 241 -0.34 0.21 27.90
C GLY A 241 -1.21 1.23 27.14
N VAL A 242 -0.77 1.74 26.00
CA VAL A 242 -1.52 2.69 25.18
C VAL A 242 -2.32 1.93 24.13
N GLU A 243 -3.65 2.11 24.14
CA GLU A 243 -4.52 1.72 23.03
C GLU A 243 -5.32 2.94 22.58
N LEU A 244 -5.16 3.29 21.30
CA LEU A 244 -5.91 4.37 20.65
C LEU A 244 -7.32 3.90 20.34
N ASP A 245 -8.28 4.82 20.47
CA ASP A 245 -9.66 4.60 20.06
C ASP A 245 -9.77 4.65 18.53
N VAL A 246 -9.49 3.51 17.91
CA VAL A 246 -9.65 3.28 16.47
C VAL A 246 -10.84 2.31 16.30
N PRO A 247 -11.83 2.63 15.45
CA PRO A 247 -12.94 1.71 15.18
C PRO A 247 -12.45 0.44 14.49
N GLY A 248 -13.22 -0.65 14.61
CA GLY A 248 -12.90 -1.93 13.99
C GLY A 248 -13.91 -2.31 12.91
N TRP A 249 -13.50 -2.30 11.64
CA TRP A 249 -14.33 -2.71 10.51
C TRP A 249 -13.76 -3.91 9.77
N SER A 250 -14.59 -4.93 9.59
CA SER A 250 -14.23 -6.14 8.87
C SER A 250 -14.44 -5.94 7.38
N GLN A 251 -13.46 -6.34 6.59
CA GLN A 251 -13.63 -6.38 5.14
C GLN A 251 -14.60 -7.49 4.71
N TYR A 252 -14.71 -8.58 5.49
CA TYR A 252 -15.48 -9.77 5.12
C TYR A 252 -17.00 -9.59 5.26
N VAL A 253 -17.46 -8.60 6.02
CA VAL A 253 -18.88 -8.17 6.02
C VAL A 253 -19.34 -7.79 4.61
N HIS A 254 -18.41 -7.36 3.75
CA HIS A 254 -18.69 -6.94 2.37
C HIS A 254 -18.44 -8.01 1.32
N THR A 255 -18.25 -9.27 1.72
CA THR A 255 -17.98 -10.37 0.78
C THR A 255 -19.07 -10.45 -0.30
N GLY A 256 -18.67 -10.32 -1.57
CA GLY A 256 -19.59 -10.33 -2.72
C GLY A 256 -20.36 -9.03 -2.98
N ARG A 257 -20.23 -8.00 -2.12
CA ARG A 257 -20.81 -6.66 -2.36
C ARG A 257 -19.90 -5.88 -3.32
N HIS A 258 -20.44 -5.21 -4.33
CA HIS A 258 -19.67 -4.50 -5.37
C HIS A 258 -18.54 -5.35 -6.01
N PRO A 259 -18.88 -6.48 -6.66
CA PRO A 259 -17.90 -7.42 -7.20
C PRO A 259 -16.94 -6.81 -8.25
N GLU A 260 -17.33 -5.69 -8.87
CA GLU A 260 -16.51 -4.90 -9.80
C GLU A 260 -15.22 -4.37 -9.15
N TYR A 261 -15.19 -4.22 -7.82
CA TYR A 261 -14.03 -3.78 -7.05
C TYR A 261 -13.38 -4.98 -6.33
N ALA A 262 -12.65 -5.81 -7.09
CA ALA A 262 -11.91 -6.97 -6.56
C ALA A 262 -12.75 -8.03 -5.84
N GLY A 263 -13.94 -8.36 -6.37
CA GLY A 263 -14.76 -9.47 -5.87
C GLY A 263 -15.63 -9.14 -4.65
N GLY A 264 -15.48 -7.96 -4.07
CA GLY A 264 -16.28 -7.49 -2.94
C GLY A 264 -15.77 -7.97 -1.59
N GLY A 265 -15.18 -7.09 -0.79
CA GLY A 265 -14.73 -7.35 0.59
C GLY A 265 -13.48 -8.23 0.76
N GLU A 266 -13.30 -9.29 -0.03
CA GLU A 266 -12.25 -10.30 0.19
C GLU A 266 -10.82 -9.77 0.01
N ALA A 267 -10.65 -8.67 -0.73
CA ALA A 267 -9.37 -8.00 -0.98
C ALA A 267 -9.36 -6.51 -0.56
N TRP A 268 -10.16 -6.15 0.45
CA TRP A 268 -10.37 -4.76 0.90
C TRP A 268 -9.68 -4.40 2.22
N CYS A 269 -8.64 -5.13 2.62
CA CYS A 269 -7.88 -4.86 3.84
C CYS A 269 -7.35 -3.42 3.92
N SER A 270 -6.86 -2.88 2.80
CA SER A 270 -6.30 -1.52 2.73
C SER A 270 -7.36 -0.42 2.84
N PRO A 271 -8.44 -0.40 2.05
CA PRO A 271 -9.49 0.60 2.22
C PRO A 271 -10.17 0.52 3.59
N ALA A 272 -10.38 -0.68 4.14
CA ALA A 272 -10.91 -0.83 5.49
C ALA A 272 -9.98 -0.22 6.55
N SER A 273 -8.68 -0.53 6.49
CA SER A 273 -7.67 0.03 7.40
C SER A 273 -7.55 1.55 7.26
N THR A 274 -7.60 2.06 6.04
CA THR A 274 -7.57 3.50 5.75
C THR A 274 -8.79 4.19 6.36
N GLN A 275 -9.98 3.62 6.18
CA GLN A 275 -11.22 4.17 6.73
C GLN A 275 -11.22 4.19 8.25
N MET A 276 -10.72 3.13 8.91
CA MET A 276 -10.55 3.08 10.37
C MET A 276 -9.69 4.24 10.90
N VAL A 277 -8.59 4.55 10.21
CA VAL A 277 -7.71 5.66 10.61
C VAL A 277 -8.30 7.03 10.27
N LEU A 278 -9.04 7.16 9.16
CA LEU A 278 -9.79 8.39 8.86
C LEU A 278 -10.79 8.70 9.97
N ALA A 279 -11.55 7.69 10.42
CA ALA A 279 -12.51 7.84 11.51
C ALA A 279 -11.84 8.18 12.84
N HIS A 280 -10.66 7.62 13.13
CA HIS A 280 -9.86 8.02 14.30
C HIS A 280 -9.51 9.51 14.29
N HIS A 281 -9.25 10.09 13.12
CA HIS A 281 -9.03 11.53 12.94
C HIS A 281 -10.33 12.36 12.85
N GLY A 282 -11.49 11.76 13.12
CA GLY A 282 -12.79 12.44 13.07
C GLY A 282 -13.38 12.58 11.66
N HIS A 283 -12.84 11.87 10.66
CA HIS A 283 -13.35 11.85 9.30
C HIS A 283 -14.18 10.59 9.03
N ALA A 284 -15.46 10.65 9.40
CA ALA A 284 -16.47 9.73 8.88
C ALA A 284 -16.89 10.19 7.46
N PRO A 285 -17.27 9.28 6.56
CA PRO A 285 -17.73 9.70 5.24
C PRO A 285 -19.01 10.52 5.34
N ASP A 286 -19.12 11.53 4.49
CA ASP A 286 -20.31 12.37 4.43
C ASP A 286 -21.51 11.50 4.06
N PRO A 287 -22.63 11.55 4.78
CA PRO A 287 -23.86 10.87 4.37
C PRO A 287 -24.26 11.15 2.92
N THR A 288 -23.92 12.31 2.36
CA THR A 288 -24.18 12.61 0.93
C THR A 288 -23.31 11.77 0.00
N ASP A 289 -22.07 11.48 0.40
CA ASP A 289 -21.13 10.62 -0.37
C ASP A 289 -21.54 9.14 -0.33
N LEU A 290 -22.49 8.82 0.56
CA LEU A 290 -23.09 7.51 0.74
C LEU A 290 -24.54 7.47 0.24
N ALA A 291 -25.09 8.53 -0.36
CA ALA A 291 -26.53 8.62 -0.67
C ALA A 291 -27.04 7.47 -1.56
N ASP A 292 -26.19 6.93 -2.43
CA ASP A 292 -26.50 5.82 -3.34
C ASP A 292 -26.17 4.42 -2.76
N HIS A 293 -25.88 4.32 -1.46
CA HIS A 293 -25.61 3.03 -0.83
C HIS A 293 -26.90 2.19 -0.72
N ASP A 294 -26.74 0.88 -0.86
CA ASP A 294 -27.80 -0.08 -0.54
C ASP A 294 -28.07 -0.03 0.97
N PRO A 295 -29.29 0.30 1.43
CA PRO A 295 -29.61 0.42 2.84
C PRO A 295 -29.48 -0.90 3.62
N ASP A 296 -29.45 -2.05 2.93
CA ASP A 296 -29.22 -3.36 3.55
C ASP A 296 -27.72 -3.66 3.76
N HIS A 297 -26.82 -2.78 3.29
CA HIS A 297 -25.39 -2.94 3.47
C HIS A 297 -24.87 -2.18 4.71
N ASP A 298 -24.41 -2.95 5.70
CA ASP A 298 -23.59 -2.42 6.81
C ASP A 298 -22.32 -1.72 6.29
N ASP A 299 -21.82 -0.77 7.09
CA ASP A 299 -20.55 -0.06 6.91
C ASP A 299 -20.31 0.48 5.47
N PRO A 300 -21.26 1.22 4.87
CA PRO A 300 -21.18 1.65 3.47
C PRO A 300 -19.92 2.49 3.14
N TRP A 301 -19.31 3.09 4.17
CA TRP A 301 -18.01 3.76 4.08
C TRP A 301 -16.86 2.85 3.60
N ILE A 302 -16.88 1.56 3.89
CA ILE A 302 -15.84 0.63 3.42
C ILE A 302 -15.98 0.40 1.91
N CYS A 303 -17.22 0.24 1.41
CA CYS A 303 -17.51 0.17 -0.02
C CYS A 303 -17.08 1.46 -0.72
N HIS A 304 -17.41 2.62 -0.13
CA HIS A 304 -16.99 3.93 -0.62
C HIS A 304 -15.46 4.02 -0.71
N ALA A 305 -14.72 3.69 0.35
CA ALA A 305 -13.26 3.70 0.35
C ALA A 305 -12.67 2.72 -0.69
N ALA A 306 -13.26 1.53 -0.85
CA ALA A 306 -12.83 0.56 -1.86
C ALA A 306 -12.99 1.13 -3.28
N ARG A 307 -14.13 1.73 -3.60
CA ARG A 307 -14.36 2.40 -4.89
C ARG A 307 -13.35 3.52 -5.16
N HIS A 308 -12.95 4.29 -4.14
CA HIS A 308 -12.03 5.42 -4.30
C HIS A 308 -10.54 5.04 -4.26
N THR A 309 -10.23 3.79 -3.92
CA THR A 309 -8.85 3.27 -3.89
C THR A 309 -8.59 2.16 -4.89
N TYR A 310 -9.61 1.70 -5.61
CA TYR A 310 -9.46 0.66 -6.62
C TYR A 310 -8.53 1.12 -7.75
N ASP A 311 -7.59 0.25 -8.08
CA ASP A 311 -6.66 0.40 -9.20
C ASP A 311 -7.10 -0.53 -10.34
N HIS A 312 -7.50 0.05 -11.47
CA HIS A 312 -8.08 -0.70 -12.59
C HIS A 312 -7.08 -1.62 -13.31
N VAL A 313 -5.77 -1.34 -13.25
CA VAL A 313 -4.74 -2.18 -13.87
C VAL A 313 -4.27 -3.27 -12.90
N TYR A 314 -4.05 -2.92 -11.64
CA TYR A 314 -3.73 -3.89 -10.59
C TYR A 314 -4.92 -4.83 -10.26
N ARG A 315 -6.15 -4.33 -10.47
CA ARG A 315 -7.42 -5.00 -10.12
C ARG A 315 -7.56 -5.27 -8.63
N GLY A 316 -7.17 -4.30 -7.81
CA GLY A 316 -7.22 -4.40 -6.36
C GLY A 316 -7.20 -3.03 -5.68
N CYS A 317 -7.52 -3.02 -4.39
CA CYS A 317 -7.53 -1.81 -3.56
C CYS A 317 -6.26 -1.67 -2.69
N GLY A 318 -5.28 -2.56 -2.87
CA GLY A 318 -4.06 -2.65 -2.07
C GLY A 318 -2.91 -1.73 -2.46
N ASN A 319 -3.08 -0.90 -3.50
CA ASN A 319 -2.06 0.07 -3.95
C ASN A 319 -1.85 1.13 -2.86
N TRP A 320 -0.66 1.18 -2.24
CA TRP A 320 -0.44 2.00 -1.04
C TRP A 320 -0.55 3.50 -1.33
N PRO A 321 0.09 4.04 -2.40
CA PRO A 321 -0.09 5.44 -2.77
C PRO A 321 -1.55 5.84 -3.00
N PHE A 322 -2.38 4.97 -3.58
CA PHE A 322 -3.80 5.27 -3.82
C PHE A 322 -4.58 5.45 -2.52
N ASN A 323 -4.30 4.61 -1.52
CA ASN A 323 -4.92 4.75 -0.19
C ASN A 323 -4.45 6.04 0.51
N THR A 324 -3.17 6.40 0.40
CA THR A 324 -2.68 7.68 0.95
C THR A 324 -3.25 8.90 0.22
N ALA A 325 -3.42 8.82 -1.10
CA ALA A 325 -4.00 9.91 -1.88
C ALA A 325 -5.49 10.09 -1.58
N TYR A 326 -6.24 8.98 -1.42
CA TYR A 326 -7.62 9.01 -0.93
C TYR A 326 -7.72 9.60 0.48
N ALA A 327 -6.87 9.15 1.42
CA ALA A 327 -6.87 9.68 2.78
C ALA A 327 -6.59 11.20 2.80
N ALA A 328 -5.64 11.66 1.99
CA ALA A 328 -5.24 13.06 1.94
C ALA A 328 -6.26 14.00 1.25
N HIS A 329 -7.29 13.45 0.60
CA HIS A 329 -8.43 14.24 0.12
C HIS A 329 -9.23 14.84 1.28
N HIS A 330 -9.21 14.20 2.45
CA HIS A 330 -9.97 14.65 3.61
C HIS A 330 -9.37 15.94 4.19
N PRO A 331 -10.19 16.97 4.46
CA PRO A 331 -9.71 18.26 4.93
C PRO A 331 -8.84 18.15 6.17
N GLY A 332 -7.73 18.89 6.22
CA GLY A 332 -6.88 18.92 7.40
C GLY A 332 -5.98 17.69 7.60
N LEU A 333 -6.06 16.67 6.73
CA LEU A 333 -5.15 15.52 6.76
C LEU A 333 -4.03 15.64 5.74
N ALA A 334 -2.97 14.89 6.00
CA ALA A 334 -1.89 14.56 5.07
C ALA A 334 -1.56 13.08 5.23
N ALA A 335 -1.05 12.47 4.16
CA ALA A 335 -0.68 11.07 4.19
C ALA A 335 0.60 10.79 3.39
N VAL A 336 1.32 9.75 3.77
CA VAL A 336 2.58 9.35 3.13
C VAL A 336 2.81 7.85 3.28
N VAL A 337 3.38 7.23 2.25
CA VAL A 337 3.92 5.88 2.34
C VAL A 337 5.36 5.97 2.83
N THR A 338 5.72 5.20 3.85
CA THR A 338 7.08 5.12 4.37
C THR A 338 7.43 3.68 4.75
N ARG A 339 8.62 3.50 5.30
CA ARG A 339 9.07 2.24 5.89
C ARG A 339 9.64 2.54 7.27
N LEU A 340 9.42 1.63 8.22
CA LEU A 340 10.02 1.72 9.56
C LEU A 340 10.97 0.53 9.75
N ALA A 341 12.16 0.79 10.31
CA ALA A 341 13.18 -0.24 10.49
C ALA A 341 12.98 -1.10 11.75
N SER A 342 12.15 -0.65 12.70
CA SER A 342 11.86 -1.30 13.98
C SER A 342 10.47 -0.87 14.52
N LEU A 343 10.04 -1.47 15.64
CA LEU A 343 8.86 -1.00 16.37
C LEU A 343 9.09 0.31 17.14
N GLU A 344 10.34 0.77 17.35
CA GLU A 344 10.61 1.97 18.17
C GLU A 344 9.95 3.25 17.60
N PRO A 345 10.08 3.57 16.29
CA PRO A 345 9.38 4.73 15.74
C PRO A 345 7.86 4.54 15.77
N LEU A 346 7.39 3.30 15.62
CA LEU A 346 5.97 2.97 15.66
C LEU A 346 5.38 3.25 17.05
N GLU A 347 6.06 2.85 18.12
CA GLU A 347 5.63 3.16 19.49
C GLU A 347 5.59 4.66 19.77
N HIS A 348 6.54 5.43 19.22
CA HIS A 348 6.47 6.89 19.33
C HIS A 348 5.28 7.49 18.59
N LEU A 349 4.89 6.94 17.43
CA LEU A 349 3.69 7.36 16.70
C LEU A 349 2.43 7.04 17.52
N ILE A 350 2.30 5.83 18.06
CA ILE A 350 1.17 5.42 18.89
C ILE A 350 1.06 6.27 20.16
N ALA A 351 2.18 6.50 20.86
CA ALA A 351 2.21 7.36 22.05
C ALA A 351 1.83 8.82 21.74
N ALA A 352 1.98 9.26 20.49
CA ALA A 352 1.56 10.57 20.01
C ALA A 352 0.14 10.59 19.40
N GLY A 353 -0.64 9.51 19.55
CA GLY A 353 -2.01 9.43 19.03
C GLY A 353 -2.08 9.22 17.52
N LEU A 354 -1.06 8.61 16.90
CA LEU A 354 -1.02 8.36 15.46
C LEU A 354 -1.06 6.85 15.18
N PRO A 355 -2.21 6.26 14.81
CA PRO A 355 -2.28 4.87 14.40
C PRO A 355 -1.51 4.65 13.09
N VAL A 356 -0.98 3.44 12.91
CA VAL A 356 -0.09 3.12 11.77
C VAL A 356 -0.68 1.96 10.98
N ILE A 357 -0.91 2.13 9.68
CA ILE A 357 -1.31 1.00 8.84
C ILE A 357 -0.07 0.29 8.31
N THR A 358 0.05 -1.00 8.63
CA THR A 358 1.23 -1.82 8.31
C THR A 358 0.92 -2.85 7.24
N SER A 359 1.89 -3.09 6.34
CA SER A 359 1.83 -4.18 5.37
C SER A 359 2.43 -5.46 5.96
N GLN A 360 1.66 -6.54 5.92
CA GLN A 360 1.96 -7.81 6.57
C GLN A 360 2.03 -8.95 5.57
N SER A 361 2.91 -9.92 5.87
CA SER A 361 3.07 -11.15 5.08
C SER A 361 3.53 -12.28 6.00
N PHE A 362 2.64 -13.26 6.21
CA PHE A 362 2.88 -14.32 7.19
C PHE A 362 2.10 -15.61 6.88
N ARG A 363 2.59 -16.69 7.45
CA ARG A 363 1.87 -17.95 7.64
C ARG A 363 1.15 -17.93 8.99
N ALA A 364 0.07 -18.68 9.11
CA ALA A 364 -0.78 -18.66 10.31
C ALA A 364 0.00 -19.00 11.59
N GLU A 365 0.96 -19.92 11.48
CA GLU A 365 1.84 -20.35 12.56
C GLU A 365 2.91 -19.31 12.95
N GLU A 366 3.22 -18.35 12.09
CA GLU A 366 4.22 -17.31 12.35
C GLU A 366 3.65 -16.13 13.14
N LEU A 367 2.32 -15.94 13.10
CA LEU A 367 1.60 -14.90 13.84
C LEU A 367 0.47 -15.54 14.66
N PRO A 368 0.79 -16.08 15.85
CA PRO A 368 -0.20 -16.69 16.71
C PRO A 368 -1.37 -15.75 17.01
N GLY A 369 -2.60 -16.27 16.90
CA GLY A 369 -3.83 -15.50 17.06
C GLY A 369 -4.44 -14.95 15.77
N ALA A 370 -3.70 -14.93 14.65
CA ALA A 370 -4.25 -14.44 13.38
C ALA A 370 -5.31 -15.40 12.81
N GLY A 371 -5.01 -16.70 12.77
CA GLY A 371 -5.93 -17.73 12.28
C GLY A 371 -6.02 -17.85 10.75
N TYR A 372 -5.15 -17.18 10.01
CA TYR A 372 -5.05 -17.23 8.54
C TYR A 372 -3.61 -17.02 8.07
N ASN A 373 -3.35 -17.25 6.78
CA ASN A 373 -2.08 -16.95 6.12
C ASN A 373 -2.31 -15.92 5.01
N THR A 374 -1.31 -15.12 4.69
CA THR A 374 -1.45 -14.09 3.66
C THR A 374 -0.12 -13.77 2.96
N PRO A 375 -0.08 -13.68 1.60
CA PRO A 375 1.04 -13.10 0.86
C PRO A 375 1.18 -11.59 1.00
N GLY A 376 0.13 -10.90 1.46
CA GLY A 376 0.07 -9.46 1.61
C GLY A 376 -1.26 -9.06 2.25
N HIS A 377 -1.20 -8.33 3.35
CA HIS A 377 -2.37 -7.86 4.09
C HIS A 377 -2.10 -6.52 4.74
N LEU A 378 -3.11 -5.66 4.86
CA LEU A 378 -3.00 -4.38 5.54
C LEU A 378 -3.82 -4.43 6.82
N LEU A 379 -3.24 -3.97 7.93
CA LEU A 379 -3.93 -3.83 9.20
C LEU A 379 -3.43 -2.59 9.95
N VAL A 380 -4.25 -2.08 10.87
CA VAL A 380 -3.91 -0.91 11.69
C VAL A 380 -3.28 -1.37 13.00
N VAL A 381 -2.10 -0.86 13.34
CA VAL A 381 -1.61 -0.88 14.72
C VAL A 381 -2.26 0.27 15.46
N ALA A 382 -3.02 -0.07 16.49
CA ALA A 382 -3.77 0.88 17.31
C ALA A 382 -3.19 1.03 18.71
N GLY A 383 -2.26 0.16 19.13
CA GLY A 383 -1.77 0.21 20.50
C GLY A 383 -0.77 -0.88 20.85
N PHE A 384 -0.40 -0.89 22.12
CA PHE A 384 0.35 -1.97 22.76
C PHE A 384 -0.22 -2.28 24.14
N THR A 385 -0.19 -3.56 24.52
CA THR A 385 -0.56 -3.99 25.87
C THR A 385 0.46 -3.51 26.90
N GLU A 386 0.15 -3.70 28.19
CA GLU A 386 1.12 -3.48 29.28
C GLU A 386 2.37 -4.33 29.13
N ASP A 387 2.32 -5.51 28.53
CA ASP A 387 3.51 -6.33 28.29
C ASP A 387 4.26 -5.94 27.00
N GLY A 388 3.65 -5.09 26.17
CA GLY A 388 4.21 -4.60 24.91
C GLY A 388 3.85 -5.43 23.68
N ASP A 389 2.83 -6.30 23.79
CA ASP A 389 2.23 -7.00 22.65
C ASP A 389 1.40 -6.03 21.80
N VAL A 390 1.32 -6.29 20.51
CA VAL A 390 0.78 -5.33 19.53
C VAL A 390 -0.73 -5.44 19.47
N VAL A 391 -1.43 -4.36 19.78
CA VAL A 391 -2.88 -4.26 19.62
C VAL A 391 -3.20 -3.72 18.23
N VAL A 392 -3.99 -4.47 17.47
CA VAL A 392 -4.31 -4.14 16.08
C VAL A 392 -5.82 -4.06 15.84
N ARG A 393 -6.19 -3.35 14.76
CA ARG A 393 -7.45 -3.52 14.05
C ARG A 393 -7.14 -4.25 12.74
N ASP A 394 -7.39 -5.55 12.74
CA ASP A 394 -7.13 -6.43 11.60
C ASP A 394 -8.44 -6.69 10.83
N PRO A 395 -8.59 -6.13 9.62
CA PRO A 395 -9.84 -6.19 8.86
C PRO A 395 -10.23 -7.62 8.44
N ALA A 396 -9.33 -8.61 8.56
CA ALA A 396 -9.64 -10.02 8.35
C ALA A 396 -10.41 -10.67 9.52
N GLY A 397 -11.13 -9.89 10.33
CA GLY A 397 -12.13 -10.39 11.29
C GLY A 397 -13.36 -10.94 10.57
N ARG A 398 -14.07 -11.94 11.12
CA ARG A 398 -15.30 -12.47 10.47
C ARG A 398 -16.43 -11.44 10.49
N GLY A 399 -16.48 -10.62 11.53
CA GLY A 399 -17.26 -9.38 11.60
C GLY A 399 -16.51 -8.30 12.38
N ASN A 400 -17.14 -7.15 12.58
CA ASN A 400 -16.53 -5.98 13.23
C ASN A 400 -16.02 -6.26 14.65
N ALA A 401 -16.72 -7.11 15.40
CA ALA A 401 -16.32 -7.52 16.75
C ALA A 401 -14.99 -8.31 16.79
N ASP A 402 -14.61 -8.97 15.68
CA ASP A 402 -13.40 -9.80 15.59
C ASP A 402 -12.17 -9.03 15.06
N VAL A 403 -12.34 -7.73 14.76
CA VAL A 403 -11.28 -6.92 14.14
C VAL A 403 -10.18 -6.59 15.14
N ARG A 404 -10.54 -6.35 16.42
CA ARG A 404 -9.55 -6.10 17.46
C ARG A 404 -8.82 -7.40 17.79
N ARG A 405 -7.50 -7.43 17.59
CA ARG A 405 -6.63 -8.55 17.95
C ARG A 405 -5.39 -8.08 18.71
N VAL A 406 -4.79 -8.99 19.47
CA VAL A 406 -3.50 -8.77 20.14
C VAL A 406 -2.53 -9.82 19.62
N TYR A 407 -1.39 -9.37 19.10
CA TYR A 407 -0.37 -10.25 18.55
C TYR A 407 0.91 -10.21 19.39
N PRO A 408 1.57 -11.36 19.62
CA PRO A 408 2.84 -11.39 20.34
C PRO A 408 3.86 -10.46 19.67
N ARG A 409 4.47 -9.55 20.44
CA ARG A 409 5.37 -8.50 19.93
C ARG A 409 6.40 -9.05 18.95
N ARG A 410 7.08 -10.12 19.37
CA ARG A 410 8.18 -10.71 18.61
C ARG A 410 7.72 -11.32 17.28
N ALA A 411 6.56 -11.96 17.29
CA ALA A 411 5.97 -12.55 16.09
C ALA A 411 5.61 -11.43 15.09
N PHE A 412 4.89 -10.40 15.56
CA PHE A 412 4.50 -9.24 14.76
C PHE A 412 5.71 -8.51 14.16
N GLU A 413 6.68 -8.17 15.00
CA GLU A 413 7.92 -7.49 14.61
C GLU A 413 8.66 -8.26 13.50
N THR A 414 8.75 -9.58 13.66
CA THR A 414 9.43 -10.43 12.68
C THR A 414 8.70 -10.45 11.35
N VAL A 415 7.38 -10.70 11.34
CA VAL A 415 6.63 -10.83 10.08
C VAL A 415 6.48 -9.52 9.33
N TRP A 416 6.44 -8.40 10.05
CA TRP A 416 6.36 -7.06 9.46
C TRP A 416 7.71 -6.59 8.89
N LEU A 417 8.80 -6.74 9.63
CA LEU A 417 10.08 -6.09 9.29
C LEU A 417 11.01 -6.94 8.42
N ARG A 418 10.76 -8.24 8.28
CA ARG A 418 11.52 -9.12 7.38
C ARG A 418 11.26 -8.79 5.92
N THR A 419 12.24 -9.04 5.06
CA THR A 419 12.13 -8.90 3.59
C THR A 419 11.96 -10.24 2.89
N ARG A 420 12.25 -11.34 3.60
CA ARG A 420 12.16 -12.70 3.10
C ARG A 420 11.25 -13.54 3.99
N ARG A 421 10.23 -14.14 3.40
CA ARG A 421 9.33 -15.08 4.06
C ARG A 421 9.63 -16.50 3.59
N PRO A 422 10.12 -17.41 4.45
CA PRO A 422 10.25 -18.82 4.12
C PRO A 422 8.89 -19.45 3.75
N LEU A 423 8.85 -20.24 2.69
CA LEU A 423 7.64 -20.96 2.25
C LEU A 423 7.72 -22.47 2.58
N PRO A 424 6.58 -23.12 2.87
CA PRO A 424 6.53 -24.58 3.01
C PRO A 424 6.98 -25.26 1.71
N GLY A 425 7.83 -26.30 1.82
CA GLY A 425 8.34 -27.03 0.66
C GLY A 425 9.58 -26.42 -0.01
N GLY A 426 10.15 -25.34 0.56
CA GLY A 426 11.33 -24.66 0.05
C GLY A 426 10.98 -23.40 -0.74
N GLY A 427 11.94 -22.47 -0.84
CA GLY A 427 11.76 -21.17 -1.50
C GLY A 427 11.41 -20.03 -0.54
N THR A 428 11.31 -18.82 -1.09
CA THR A 428 11.20 -17.58 -0.32
C THR A 428 10.18 -16.65 -0.98
N GLY A 429 9.13 -16.29 -0.25
CA GLY A 429 8.21 -15.20 -0.59
C GLY A 429 8.73 -13.85 -0.10
N SER A 430 8.04 -12.78 -0.47
CA SER A 430 8.39 -11.42 -0.04
C SER A 430 7.80 -11.10 1.35
N GLY A 431 8.56 -10.37 2.15
CA GLY A 431 8.09 -9.66 3.34
C GLY A 431 8.05 -8.16 3.06
N SER A 432 7.26 -7.39 3.81
CA SER A 432 7.08 -5.96 3.52
C SER A 432 8.29 -5.10 3.87
N GLY A 433 9.25 -5.63 4.63
CA GLY A 433 10.44 -4.88 5.06
C GLY A 433 10.10 -3.69 5.98
N GLY A 434 8.91 -3.65 6.58
CA GLY A 434 8.45 -2.55 7.42
C GLY A 434 7.66 -1.48 6.70
N VAL A 435 7.19 -1.72 5.46
CA VAL A 435 6.34 -0.74 4.76
C VAL A 435 5.08 -0.47 5.58
N CYS A 436 4.73 0.81 5.67
CA CYS A 436 3.53 1.31 6.29
C CYS A 436 3.08 2.60 5.60
N TYR A 437 1.85 3.01 5.87
CA TYR A 437 1.42 4.36 5.54
C TYR A 437 0.90 5.07 6.78
N LEU A 438 1.22 6.37 6.82
CA LEU A 438 0.89 7.28 7.91
C LEU A 438 -0.14 8.27 7.41
N ILE A 439 -1.25 8.38 8.13
CA ILE A 439 -2.28 9.40 7.94
C ILE A 439 -2.26 10.24 9.21
N HIS A 440 -2.03 11.54 9.06
CA HIS A 440 -1.79 12.42 10.20
C HIS A 440 -2.38 13.82 9.94
N PRO A 441 -2.63 14.62 10.99
CA PRO A 441 -3.03 16.01 10.83
C PRO A 441 -2.00 16.78 10.01
N ARG A 442 -2.46 17.62 9.08
CA ARG A 442 -1.62 18.48 8.23
C ARG A 442 -0.82 19.48 9.05
N LEU A 443 -1.38 19.89 10.19
CA LEU A 443 -0.76 20.71 11.22
C LEU A 443 -0.60 19.86 12.49
N PRO A 444 0.37 18.93 12.52
CA PRO A 444 0.58 18.09 13.69
C PRO A 444 1.07 18.93 14.87
N ASP A 445 0.69 18.56 16.10
CA ASP A 445 1.17 19.21 17.32
C ASP A 445 2.66 18.93 17.60
N THR A 446 3.19 19.39 18.74
CA THR A 446 4.61 19.19 19.07
C THR A 446 4.98 17.72 19.25
N ALA A 447 4.14 16.92 19.92
CA ALA A 447 4.40 15.50 20.15
C ALA A 447 4.30 14.70 18.85
N GLN A 448 3.27 14.96 18.05
CA GLN A 448 3.07 14.37 16.74
C GLN A 448 4.21 14.71 15.78
N ARG A 449 4.67 15.97 15.75
CA ARG A 449 5.86 16.35 14.94
C ARG A 449 7.11 15.61 15.36
N ALA A 450 7.34 15.44 16.66
CA ALA A 450 8.50 14.70 17.15
C ALA A 450 8.43 13.23 16.72
N ALA A 451 7.26 12.58 16.88
CA ALA A 451 7.05 11.19 16.47
C ALA A 451 7.17 11.00 14.94
N LEU A 452 6.54 11.87 14.15
CA LEU A 452 6.63 11.87 12.68
C LEU A 452 8.08 12.01 12.20
N ARG A 453 8.89 12.85 12.84
CA ARG A 453 10.33 12.98 12.52
C ARG A 453 11.10 11.70 12.78
N ARG A 454 10.75 10.92 13.81
CA ARG A 454 11.35 9.58 14.05
C ARG A 454 10.99 8.58 12.96
N ALA A 455 9.81 8.74 12.37
CA ALA A 455 9.35 7.96 11.21
C ALA A 455 9.86 8.50 9.86
N GLY A 456 10.79 9.46 9.86
CA GLY A 456 11.36 10.07 8.65
C GLY A 456 10.50 11.16 8.01
N VAL A 457 9.31 11.46 8.54
CA VAL A 457 8.42 12.50 8.01
C VAL A 457 8.85 13.87 8.56
N ARG A 458 9.47 14.71 7.72
CA ARG A 458 10.07 16.00 8.12
C ARG A 458 9.29 17.25 7.69
#